data_AF-A0A4Y2D8D5-F1
#
_entry.id   AF-A0A4Y2D8D5-F1
#
_cell.length_a   1.000
_cell.length_b   1.000
_cell.length_c   1.000
_cell.angle_alpha   90.00
_cell.angle_beta   90.00
_cell.angle_gamma   90.00
#
_symmetry.space_group_name_H-M   'P 1'
#
loop_
_entity.id
_entity.type
_entity.pdbx_description
1 polymer ?
#
loop_
_entity_poly.entity_id
_entity_poly.type
_entity_poly.pdbx_seq_one_letter_code
_entity_poly.pdbx_strand_id
1 'polypeptide(L)'
;MLKRKKQAFNLSRITAMRKKQSREKQAEEQKLHIRELNRIYRADGRANETAEETEQRRSEDRLWVSARRNSIPAEETKERHSDDRLRAIARRNNGPFEVKNQRQASDRLRTLNSRAIESNEQRERRIHCNTLGNQNRIGAETFDARRNKLQLERMRQGSLRASNWLYLKDETFHYDPNFDYPNFPLIVIGSMSWKCPFCGAQKSEAETSGLCCSNGNVSLQELPQLPKPLKSLMEGNDPKSKEFLRMIRKYNSSFQNTSFGTSLPMLHSTGFKPTFRIQSQVYHKAGSLMSLPNEEAKFLYIYFLENDDAEAKRRCTLIPRTTKSLIESLQKMLHDSNHYVQKFKTAIEDNPTEDLQIVINADKKLIEGYERAFNTPALNEVAIIIVGNDFEKRDIVLTIRSNELKNICETHISYDALQFRLCFRVVRMDTQLISMKLSEEQQIKLTRWYL
;
A
#
# COMPACT_ATOMS: atom_id res chain seq x y z
N MET A 1 92.68 28.93 30.41
CA MET A 1 91.54 27.99 30.18
C MET A 1 90.86 28.11 28.81
N LEU A 2 90.96 29.22 28.06
CA LEU A 2 90.23 29.40 26.79
C LEU A 2 90.74 28.55 25.60
N LYS A 3 92.07 28.30 25.51
CA LYS A 3 92.67 27.50 24.43
C LYS A 3 92.25 26.02 24.48
N ARG A 4 92.16 25.40 25.67
CA ARG A 4 91.74 23.99 25.84
C ARG A 4 90.27 23.77 25.44
N LYS A 5 89.36 24.72 25.72
CA LYS A 5 87.93 24.64 25.30
C LYS A 5 87.76 24.78 23.79
N LYS A 6 88.53 25.66 23.11
CA LYS A 6 88.55 25.76 21.64
C LYS A 6 89.14 24.51 20.97
N GLN A 7 90.19 23.92 21.56
CA GLN A 7 90.78 22.67 21.06
C GLN A 7 89.80 21.49 21.18
N ALA A 8 89.12 21.35 22.33
CA ALA A 8 88.10 20.31 22.53
C ALA A 8 86.89 20.48 21.60
N PHE A 9 86.43 21.73 21.38
CA PHE A 9 85.35 22.02 20.43
C PHE A 9 85.74 21.70 18.98
N ASN A 10 86.95 22.05 18.56
CA ASN A 10 87.46 21.72 17.22
C ASN A 10 87.67 20.21 17.02
N LEU A 11 88.19 19.50 18.04
CA LEU A 11 88.32 18.04 18.03
C LEU A 11 86.95 17.33 17.94
N SER A 12 85.94 17.84 18.67
CA SER A 12 84.55 17.34 18.61
C SER A 12 83.91 17.56 17.24
N ARG A 13 84.11 18.73 16.62
CA ARG A 13 83.63 19.01 15.25
C ARG A 13 84.30 18.14 14.20
N ILE A 14 85.62 17.93 14.32
CA ILE A 14 86.38 17.06 13.41
C ILE A 14 85.94 15.60 13.56
N THR A 15 85.72 15.12 14.79
CA THR A 15 85.19 13.76 15.00
C THR A 15 83.75 13.60 14.51
N ALA A 16 82.90 14.62 14.66
CA ALA A 16 81.55 14.62 14.10
C ALA A 16 81.57 14.60 12.56
N MET A 17 82.45 15.38 11.92
CA MET A 17 82.62 15.37 10.46
C MET A 17 83.17 14.04 9.94
N ARG A 18 84.18 13.45 10.61
CA ARG A 18 84.70 12.12 10.27
C ARG A 18 83.65 11.03 10.42
N LYS A 19 82.82 11.07 11.47
CA LYS A 19 81.67 10.17 11.65
C LYS A 19 80.62 10.35 10.56
N LYS A 20 80.35 11.57 10.12
CA LYS A 20 79.42 11.87 9.02
C LYS A 20 79.93 11.29 7.69
N GLN A 21 81.19 11.56 7.34
CA GLN A 21 81.82 11.02 6.13
C GLN A 21 81.92 9.49 6.14
N SER A 22 82.19 8.88 7.30
CA SER A 22 82.18 7.43 7.45
C SER A 22 80.79 6.83 7.24
N ARG A 23 79.72 7.47 7.75
CA ARG A 23 78.32 7.04 7.53
C ARG A 23 77.87 7.20 6.09
N GLU A 24 78.37 8.22 5.38
CA GLU A 24 78.07 8.45 3.95
C GLU A 24 78.72 7.39 3.05
N LYS A 25 79.90 6.88 3.42
CA LYS A 25 80.66 5.85 2.68
C LYS A 25 80.28 4.40 3.00
N GLN A 26 79.39 4.17 3.97
CA GLN A 26 78.93 2.82 4.32
C GLN A 26 77.96 2.28 3.26
N ALA A 27 78.13 1.01 2.89
CA ALA A 27 77.17 0.29 2.05
C ALA A 27 75.80 0.23 2.75
N GLU A 28 74.71 0.20 1.98
CA GLU A 28 73.36 0.30 2.55
C GLU A 28 73.04 -0.87 3.50
N GLU A 29 73.62 -2.05 3.25
CA GLU A 29 73.56 -3.22 4.14
C GLU A 29 74.25 -2.97 5.50
N GLN A 30 75.39 -2.28 5.51
CA GLN A 30 76.09 -1.93 6.75
C GLN A 30 75.29 -0.90 7.56
N LYS A 31 74.64 0.06 6.88
CA LYS A 31 73.74 1.02 7.54
C LYS A 31 72.50 0.32 8.11
N LEU A 32 71.94 -0.66 7.41
CA LEU A 32 70.83 -1.49 7.89
C LEU A 32 71.25 -2.29 9.12
N HIS A 33 72.41 -2.95 9.08
CA HIS A 33 72.92 -3.71 10.21
C HIS A 33 73.16 -2.83 11.45
N ILE A 34 73.71 -1.63 11.28
CA ILE A 34 73.88 -0.65 12.36
C ILE A 34 72.53 -0.18 12.91
N ARG A 35 71.53 0.04 12.05
CA ARG A 35 70.16 0.41 12.50
C ARG A 35 69.55 -0.71 13.33
N GLU A 36 69.73 -1.97 12.93
CA GLU A 36 69.20 -3.13 13.64
C GLU A 36 69.91 -3.35 14.99
N LEU A 37 71.24 -3.23 15.05
CA LEU A 37 71.99 -3.29 16.32
C LEU A 37 71.54 -2.18 17.29
N ASN A 38 71.33 -0.96 16.79
CA ASN A 38 70.79 0.13 17.61
C ASN A 38 69.35 -0.13 18.07
N ARG A 39 68.53 -0.81 17.26
CA ARG A 39 67.17 -1.20 17.62
C ARG A 39 67.19 -2.22 18.76
N ILE A 40 68.05 -3.24 18.68
CA ILE A 40 68.23 -4.28 19.69
C ILE A 40 68.72 -3.65 21.00
N TYR A 41 69.79 -2.85 20.95
CA TYR A 41 70.35 -2.20 22.14
C TYR A 41 69.32 -1.30 22.85
N ARG A 42 68.51 -0.56 22.09
CA ARG A 42 67.41 0.24 22.66
C ARG A 42 66.28 -0.60 23.22
N ALA A 43 65.99 -1.76 22.63
CA ALA A 43 64.94 -2.66 23.12
C ALA A 43 65.36 -3.31 24.44
N ASP A 44 66.62 -3.75 24.55
CA ASP A 44 67.21 -4.29 25.77
C ASP A 44 67.27 -3.24 26.88
N GLY A 45 67.73 -2.03 26.56
CA GLY A 45 67.69 -0.90 27.50
C GLY A 45 66.27 -0.62 28.03
N ARG A 46 65.24 -0.67 27.17
CA ARG A 46 63.83 -0.49 27.57
C ARG A 46 63.27 -1.64 28.40
N ALA A 47 63.74 -2.87 28.20
CA ALA A 47 63.29 -4.02 28.97
C ALA A 47 63.82 -3.98 30.41
N ASN A 48 64.97 -3.32 30.61
CA ASN A 48 65.66 -3.20 31.89
C ASN A 48 65.39 -1.86 32.60
N GLU A 49 64.56 -0.97 32.04
CA GLU A 49 64.14 0.29 32.68
C GLU A 49 63.28 0.01 33.92
N THR A 50 63.55 0.72 35.02
CA THR A 50 62.64 0.76 36.17
C THR A 50 61.35 1.52 35.84
N ALA A 51 60.31 1.36 36.68
CA ALA A 51 59.04 2.06 36.48
C ALA A 51 59.19 3.59 36.53
N GLU A 52 60.09 4.11 37.38
CA GLU A 52 60.38 5.54 37.52
C GLU A 52 61.13 6.09 36.30
N GLU A 53 62.17 5.41 35.83
CA GLU A 53 62.91 5.77 34.62
C GLU A 53 62.00 5.74 33.38
N THR A 54 61.10 4.75 33.32
CA THR A 54 60.11 4.64 32.24
C THR A 54 59.17 5.85 32.22
N GLU A 55 58.68 6.28 33.38
CA GLU A 55 57.76 7.42 33.46
C GLU A 55 58.48 8.75 33.21
N GLN A 56 59.70 8.91 33.71
CA GLN A 56 60.51 10.09 33.42
C GLN A 56 60.77 10.22 31.92
N ARG A 57 61.22 9.14 31.25
CA ARG A 57 61.43 9.15 29.79
C ARG A 57 60.14 9.46 29.03
N ARG A 58 59.00 8.85 29.42
CA ARG A 58 57.69 9.17 28.82
C ARG A 58 57.30 10.63 29.04
N SER A 59 57.65 11.22 30.18
CA SER A 59 57.38 12.63 30.46
C SER A 59 58.20 13.56 29.57
N GLU A 60 59.50 13.26 29.39
CA GLU A 60 60.41 13.98 28.50
C GLU A 60 59.96 13.85 27.03
N ASP A 61 59.56 12.64 26.60
CA ASP A 61 59.01 12.39 25.27
C ASP A 61 57.71 13.20 25.03
N ARG A 62 56.81 13.26 26.02
CA ARG A 62 55.57 14.07 25.93
C ARG A 62 55.90 15.56 25.77
N LEU A 63 56.87 16.08 26.53
CA LEU A 63 57.31 17.46 26.44
C LEU A 63 57.94 17.75 25.07
N TRP A 64 58.85 16.90 24.60
CA TRP A 64 59.49 17.04 23.30
C TRP A 64 58.46 17.03 22.15
N VAL A 65 57.49 16.11 22.19
CA VAL A 65 56.41 16.05 21.20
C VAL A 65 55.53 17.30 21.24
N SER A 66 55.23 17.83 22.43
CA SER A 66 54.45 19.06 22.57
C SER A 66 55.17 20.28 22.01
N ALA A 67 56.46 20.45 22.34
CA ALA A 67 57.30 21.52 21.82
C ALA A 67 57.43 21.44 20.30
N ARG A 68 57.63 20.22 19.76
CA ARG A 68 57.65 20.00 18.31
C ARG A 68 56.32 20.39 17.67
N ARG A 69 55.18 19.97 18.22
CA ARG A 69 53.85 20.31 17.69
C ARG A 69 53.57 21.81 17.66
N ASN A 70 54.03 22.54 18.67
CA ASN A 70 53.86 23.99 18.73
C ASN A 70 54.70 24.74 17.68
N SER A 71 55.77 24.13 17.19
CA SER A 71 56.67 24.71 16.18
C SER A 71 56.34 24.32 14.74
N ILE A 72 55.29 23.51 14.51
CA ILE A 72 54.89 23.05 13.16
C ILE A 72 54.00 24.11 12.48
N PRO A 73 54.21 24.43 11.19
CA PRO A 73 53.33 25.32 10.43
C PRO A 73 51.86 24.83 10.36
N ALA A 74 50.93 25.77 10.14
CA ALA A 74 49.51 25.44 10.08
C ALA A 74 49.16 24.43 8.96
N GLU A 75 49.85 24.47 7.83
CA GLU A 75 49.56 23.58 6.70
C GLU A 75 49.99 22.14 6.96
N GLU A 76 51.21 21.92 7.45
CA GLU A 76 51.70 20.60 7.89
C GLU A 76 50.87 20.05 9.07
N THR A 77 50.31 20.94 9.90
CA THR A 77 49.35 20.55 10.94
C THR A 77 48.04 20.02 10.35
N LYS A 78 47.49 20.65 9.30
CA LYS A 78 46.29 20.16 8.61
C LYS A 78 46.54 18.82 7.93
N GLU A 79 47.68 18.66 7.26
CA GLU A 79 48.07 17.41 6.62
C GLU A 79 48.16 16.28 7.64
N ARG A 80 48.89 16.49 8.75
CA ARG A 80 48.94 15.53 9.85
C ARG A 80 47.56 15.16 10.40
N HIS A 81 46.65 16.13 10.56
CA HIS A 81 45.27 15.88 10.99
C HIS A 81 44.44 15.13 9.95
N SER A 82 44.68 15.33 8.66
CA SER A 82 44.08 14.54 7.57
C SER A 82 44.55 13.09 7.64
N ASP A 83 45.86 12.91 7.77
CA ASP A 83 46.54 11.64 7.90
C ASP A 83 46.09 10.84 9.13
N ASP A 84 45.97 11.51 10.28
CA ASP A 84 45.45 10.92 11.52
C ASP A 84 43.99 10.50 11.35
N ARG A 85 43.18 11.27 10.62
CA ARG A 85 41.79 10.91 10.29
C ARG A 85 41.74 9.67 9.39
N LEU A 86 42.56 9.60 8.34
CA LEU A 86 42.62 8.44 7.44
C LEU A 86 43.06 7.17 8.18
N ARG A 87 44.12 7.26 9.00
CA ARG A 87 44.56 6.15 9.86
C ARG A 87 43.46 5.69 10.82
N ALA A 88 42.71 6.62 11.42
CA ALA A 88 41.59 6.30 12.28
C ALA A 88 40.45 5.60 11.51
N ILE A 89 40.11 6.06 10.31
CA ILE A 89 39.08 5.43 9.46
C ILE A 89 39.50 4.01 9.07
N ALA A 90 40.74 3.81 8.62
CA ALA A 90 41.26 2.48 8.27
C ALA A 90 41.17 1.51 9.46
N ARG A 91 41.59 1.94 10.66
CA ARG A 91 41.44 1.14 11.89
C ARG A 91 39.98 0.84 12.24
N ARG A 92 39.05 1.76 11.97
CA ARG A 92 37.62 1.58 12.25
C ARG A 92 36.96 0.58 11.31
N ASN A 93 37.34 0.59 10.04
CA ASN A 93 36.75 -0.26 9.00
C ASN A 93 37.30 -1.69 9.05
N ASN A 94 38.60 -1.85 9.34
CA ASN A 94 39.28 -3.14 9.34
C ASN A 94 39.29 -3.83 10.72
N GLY A 95 38.58 -3.27 11.71
CA GLY A 95 38.54 -3.80 13.07
C GLY A 95 37.61 -5.01 13.22
N PRO A 96 37.96 -6.01 14.05
CA PRO A 96 37.06 -7.11 14.40
C PRO A 96 35.74 -6.62 15.01
N PHE A 97 34.66 -7.39 14.83
CA PHE A 97 33.31 -7.04 15.31
C PHE A 97 33.27 -6.78 16.82
N GLU A 98 33.95 -7.58 17.63
CA GLU A 98 34.01 -7.42 19.09
C GLU A 98 34.65 -6.10 19.50
N VAL A 99 35.78 -5.74 18.89
CA VAL A 99 36.48 -4.48 19.12
C VAL A 99 35.60 -3.29 18.72
N LYS A 100 34.83 -3.42 17.63
CA LYS A 100 33.85 -2.41 17.21
C LYS A 100 32.73 -2.22 18.23
N ASN A 101 32.17 -3.32 18.76
CA ASN A 101 31.10 -3.27 19.76
C ASN A 101 31.58 -2.68 21.09
N GLN A 102 32.74 -3.10 21.59
CA GLN A 102 33.34 -2.56 22.81
C GLN A 102 33.61 -1.05 22.67
N ARG A 103 34.16 -0.62 21.53
CA ARG A 103 34.37 0.82 21.28
C ARG A 103 33.06 1.59 21.29
N GLN A 104 32.03 1.10 20.59
CA GLN A 104 30.71 1.75 20.59
C GLN A 104 30.08 1.81 21.98
N ALA A 105 30.26 0.77 22.82
CA ALA A 105 29.81 0.79 24.20
C ALA A 105 30.54 1.86 25.04
N SER A 106 31.87 1.94 24.91
CA SER A 106 32.69 2.96 25.56
C SER A 106 32.34 4.38 25.10
N ASP A 107 32.05 4.59 23.81
CA ASP A 107 31.63 5.88 23.27
C ASP A 107 30.24 6.29 23.80
N ARG A 108 29.31 5.33 23.94
CA ARG A 108 28.00 5.56 24.59
C ARG A 108 28.19 5.99 26.04
N LEU A 109 29.03 5.28 26.81
CA LEU A 109 29.30 5.59 28.22
C LEU A 109 29.95 6.98 28.38
N ARG A 110 30.94 7.31 27.55
CA ARG A 110 31.57 8.64 27.53
C ARG A 110 30.54 9.75 27.25
N THR A 111 29.65 9.50 26.30
CA THR A 111 28.58 10.45 25.94
C THR A 111 27.60 10.64 27.11
N LEU A 112 27.22 9.56 27.81
CA LEU A 112 26.35 9.62 28.98
C LEU A 112 27.01 10.41 30.12
N ASN A 113 28.27 10.11 30.44
CA ASN A 113 29.01 10.82 31.49
C ASN A 113 29.18 12.31 31.17
N SER A 114 29.48 12.65 29.91
CA SER A 114 29.56 14.05 29.46
C SER A 114 28.22 14.77 29.54
N ARG A 115 27.09 14.08 29.32
CA ARG A 115 25.74 14.65 29.47
C ARG A 115 25.32 14.78 30.94
N ALA A 116 25.86 13.97 31.84
CA ALA A 116 25.54 14.03 33.27
C ALA A 116 26.18 15.25 33.96
N ILE A 117 27.31 15.73 33.44
CA ILE A 117 28.05 16.88 33.98
C ILE A 117 27.81 18.18 33.18
N GLU A 118 26.92 18.15 32.17
CA GLU A 118 26.67 19.32 31.32
C GLU A 118 25.93 20.43 32.09
N SER A 119 26.32 21.69 31.88
CA SER A 119 25.56 22.81 32.44
C SER A 119 24.25 23.03 31.67
N ASN A 120 23.28 23.73 32.28
CA ASN A 120 22.01 24.04 31.61
C ASN A 120 22.20 24.80 30.30
N GLU A 121 23.12 25.78 30.25
CA GLU A 121 23.44 26.51 29.01
C GLU A 121 24.02 25.60 27.93
N GLN A 122 24.92 24.68 28.31
CA GLN A 122 25.50 23.71 27.37
C GLN A 122 24.45 22.75 26.83
N ARG A 123 23.51 22.32 27.69
CA ARG A 123 22.37 21.49 27.34
C ARG A 123 21.45 22.18 26.33
N GLU A 124 21.12 23.45 26.56
CA GLU A 124 20.26 24.25 25.67
C GLU A 124 20.92 24.46 24.31
N ARG A 125 22.20 24.85 24.28
CA ARG A 125 22.97 24.98 23.02
C ARG A 125 22.98 23.66 22.23
N ARG A 126 23.16 22.53 22.91
CA ARG A 126 23.13 21.20 22.28
C ARG A 126 21.76 20.87 21.69
N ILE A 127 20.67 21.15 22.42
CA ILE A 127 19.30 20.95 21.92
C ILE A 127 19.04 21.85 20.71
N HIS A 128 19.42 23.13 20.79
CA HIS A 128 19.27 24.08 19.68
C HIS A 128 20.01 23.61 18.42
N CYS A 129 21.28 23.21 18.53
CA CYS A 129 22.05 22.65 17.41
C CYS A 129 21.41 21.38 16.83
N ASN A 130 20.89 20.49 17.68
CA ASN A 130 20.20 19.28 17.23
C ASN A 130 18.90 19.61 16.47
N THR A 131 18.13 20.59 16.94
CA THR A 131 16.90 21.05 16.29
C THR A 131 17.20 21.65 14.92
N LEU A 132 18.21 22.53 14.83
CA LEU A 132 18.63 23.14 13.57
C LEU A 132 19.13 22.07 12.57
N GLY A 133 19.93 21.11 13.04
CA GLY A 133 20.38 19.99 12.20
C GLY A 133 19.23 19.13 11.68
N ASN A 134 18.21 18.88 12.51
CA ASN A 134 17.00 18.18 12.09
C ASN A 134 16.19 18.97 11.06
N GLN A 135 16.04 20.28 11.23
CA GLN A 135 15.35 21.15 10.26
C GLN A 135 16.05 21.13 8.90
N ASN A 136 17.38 21.28 8.88
CA ASN A 136 18.15 21.22 7.64
C ASN A 136 18.03 19.85 6.95
N ARG A 137 18.00 18.76 7.74
CA ARG A 137 17.79 17.41 7.20
C ARG A 137 16.39 17.27 6.59
N ILE A 138 15.35 17.77 7.25
CA ILE A 138 13.96 17.73 6.74
C ILE A 138 13.82 18.60 5.48
N GLY A 139 14.49 19.76 5.43
CA GLY A 139 14.50 20.64 4.25
C GLY A 139 15.20 20.01 3.03
N ALA A 140 16.23 19.19 3.27
CA ALA A 140 16.95 18.45 2.23
C ALA A 140 16.38 17.04 1.94
N GLU A 141 15.32 16.61 2.64
CA GLU A 141 14.73 15.27 2.47
C GLU A 141 13.97 15.19 1.13
N THR A 142 14.26 14.15 0.34
CA THR A 142 13.48 13.85 -0.86
C THR A 142 12.08 13.35 -0.51
N PHE A 143 11.14 13.48 -1.44
CA PHE A 143 9.75 13.05 -1.23
C PHE A 143 9.64 11.57 -0.84
N ASP A 144 10.39 10.69 -1.52
CA ASP A 144 10.38 9.25 -1.25
C ASP A 144 10.99 8.91 0.12
N ALA A 145 12.07 9.58 0.51
CA ALA A 145 12.68 9.40 1.83
C ALA A 145 11.72 9.82 2.95
N ARG A 146 11.01 10.95 2.77
CA ARG A 146 10.00 11.44 3.72
C ARG A 146 8.83 10.45 3.83
N ARG A 147 8.35 9.92 2.70
CA ARG A 147 7.27 8.92 2.67
C ARG A 147 7.64 7.65 3.44
N ASN A 148 8.83 7.10 3.20
CA ASN A 148 9.30 5.88 3.86
C ASN A 148 9.49 6.07 5.38
N LYS A 149 10.02 7.23 5.81
CA LYS A 149 10.18 7.58 7.22
C LYS A 149 8.84 7.67 7.96
N LEU A 150 7.85 8.34 7.37
CA LEU A 150 6.50 8.46 7.94
C LEU A 150 5.76 7.11 7.99
N GLN A 151 6.07 6.19 7.08
CA GLN A 151 5.54 4.82 7.13
C GLN A 151 6.18 4.03 8.28
N LEU A 152 7.49 4.15 8.48
CA LEU A 152 8.21 3.48 9.57
C LEU A 152 7.83 4.04 10.95
N GLU A 153 7.62 5.35 11.07
CA GLU A 153 7.11 5.98 12.29
C GLU A 153 5.69 5.52 12.64
N ARG A 154 4.81 5.35 11.64
CA ARG A 154 3.48 4.76 11.85
C ARG A 154 3.58 3.33 12.38
N MET A 155 4.46 2.50 11.84
CA MET A 155 4.67 1.14 12.35
C MET A 155 5.19 1.13 13.79
N ARG A 156 6.13 2.03 14.13
CA ARG A 156 6.66 2.14 15.50
C ARG A 156 5.63 2.66 16.50
N GLN A 157 4.81 3.64 16.11
CA GLN A 157 3.72 4.13 16.96
C GLN A 157 2.61 3.09 17.13
N GLY A 158 2.34 2.26 16.11
CA GLY A 158 1.46 1.10 16.23
C GLY A 158 1.95 0.10 17.29
N SER A 159 3.27 -0.17 17.33
CA SER A 159 3.86 -1.12 18.28
C SER A 159 3.83 -0.67 19.76
N LEU A 160 3.79 0.64 20.05
CA LEU A 160 3.78 1.17 21.43
C LEU A 160 2.36 1.33 22.02
N ARG A 161 1.31 1.22 21.19
CA ARG A 161 -0.10 1.37 21.61
C ARG A 161 -0.75 0.05 22.04
N ALA A 162 -0.02 -1.06 22.01
CA ALA A 162 -0.48 -2.38 22.42
C ALA A 162 -0.57 -2.52 23.97
N SER A 163 -1.40 -1.69 24.60
CA SER A 163 -1.83 -1.82 26.00
C SER A 163 -3.37 -1.88 26.06
N ASN A 164 -3.86 -2.99 25.53
CA ASN A 164 -5.00 -3.84 25.90
C ASN A 164 -6.44 -3.36 26.12
N TRP A 165 -6.83 -2.08 26.16
CA TRP A 165 -8.30 -1.79 26.21
C TRP A 165 -8.77 -0.54 25.48
N LEU A 166 -7.90 0.44 25.19
CA LEU A 166 -8.25 1.56 24.30
C LEU A 166 -8.14 1.21 22.81
N TYR A 167 -7.75 -0.02 22.48
CA TYR A 167 -7.27 -0.39 21.14
C TYR A 167 -8.37 -0.55 20.08
N LEU A 168 -9.65 -0.73 20.39
CA LEU A 168 -10.67 -0.98 19.35
C LEU A 168 -11.53 0.23 18.97
N LYS A 169 -11.27 1.41 19.56
CA LYS A 169 -11.96 2.64 19.18
C LYS A 169 -11.35 3.14 17.87
N ASP A 170 -12.14 3.14 16.80
CA ASP A 170 -11.79 3.59 15.43
C ASP A 170 -10.83 2.69 14.62
N GLU A 171 -10.39 1.52 15.13
CA GLU A 171 -9.60 0.52 14.36
C GLU A 171 -10.36 -0.06 13.15
N THR A 172 -11.70 0.05 13.13
CA THR A 172 -12.53 -0.32 11.98
C THR A 172 -12.11 0.43 10.70
N PHE A 173 -11.50 1.61 10.85
CA PHE A 173 -10.96 2.41 9.74
C PHE A 173 -9.49 2.13 9.41
N HIS A 174 -8.82 1.30 10.22
CA HIS A 174 -7.39 0.97 10.12
C HIS A 174 -7.17 -0.55 9.98
N TYR A 175 -7.88 -1.14 9.02
CA TYR A 175 -7.73 -2.55 8.71
C TYR A 175 -6.29 -2.94 8.33
N ASP A 176 -5.71 -3.92 9.05
CA ASP A 176 -4.44 -4.60 8.73
C ASP A 176 -4.70 -6.03 8.24
N PRO A 177 -4.44 -6.35 6.96
CA PRO A 177 -4.68 -7.69 6.40
C PRO A 177 -3.80 -8.80 6.98
N ASN A 178 -2.77 -8.49 7.78
CA ASN A 178 -1.94 -9.50 8.43
C ASN A 178 -2.39 -9.81 9.87
N PHE A 179 -3.43 -9.14 10.35
CA PHE A 179 -3.94 -9.31 11.70
C PHE A 179 -5.10 -10.32 11.72
N ASP A 180 -5.03 -11.32 12.60
CA ASP A 180 -6.04 -12.36 12.75
C ASP A 180 -7.22 -11.86 13.60
N TYR A 181 -8.02 -10.95 13.04
CA TYR A 181 -9.23 -10.41 13.68
C TYR A 181 -10.24 -11.48 14.11
N PRO A 182 -10.51 -12.55 13.32
CA PRO A 182 -11.47 -13.59 13.71
C PRO A 182 -11.14 -14.31 15.02
N ASN A 183 -9.86 -14.46 15.35
CA ASN A 183 -9.40 -15.15 16.57
C ASN A 183 -8.96 -14.17 17.67
N PHE A 184 -9.24 -12.88 17.52
CA PHE A 184 -8.79 -11.88 18.48
C PHE A 184 -9.55 -12.01 19.81
N PRO A 185 -8.88 -12.17 20.97
CA PRO A 185 -9.51 -12.50 22.25
C PRO A 185 -10.58 -11.50 22.74
N LEU A 186 -10.54 -10.25 22.27
CA LEU A 186 -11.47 -9.18 22.65
C LEU A 186 -12.58 -8.93 21.60
N ILE A 187 -12.49 -9.50 20.39
CA ILE A 187 -13.54 -9.40 19.36
C ILE A 187 -14.39 -10.66 19.46
N VAL A 188 -15.31 -10.66 20.42
CA VAL A 188 -16.32 -11.71 20.55
C VAL A 188 -17.56 -11.27 19.78
N ILE A 189 -17.60 -11.55 18.47
CA ILE A 189 -18.84 -11.48 17.71
C ILE A 189 -19.60 -12.75 18.06
N GLY A 190 -20.51 -12.67 19.03
CA GLY A 190 -21.34 -13.80 19.45
C GLY A 190 -22.13 -14.41 18.29
N SER A 191 -22.60 -15.65 18.46
CA SER A 191 -23.42 -16.32 17.45
C SER A 191 -24.72 -15.54 17.19
N MET A 192 -25.19 -15.54 15.94
CA MET A 192 -26.44 -14.90 15.55
C MET A 192 -27.64 -15.78 15.93
N SER A 193 -27.83 -16.01 17.23
CA SER A 193 -28.82 -16.95 17.78
C SER A 193 -30.20 -16.32 17.98
N TRP A 194 -30.30 -14.99 18.04
CA TRP A 194 -31.54 -14.31 18.37
C TRP A 194 -32.34 -13.96 17.11
N LYS A 195 -33.57 -14.45 16.95
CA LYS A 195 -34.45 -14.07 15.84
C LYS A 195 -35.33 -12.88 16.22
N CYS A 196 -35.39 -11.86 15.36
CA CYS A 196 -36.29 -10.74 15.54
C CYS A 196 -37.75 -11.20 15.41
N PRO A 197 -38.64 -10.88 16.37
CA PRO A 197 -40.04 -11.30 16.30
C PRO A 197 -40.84 -10.58 15.21
N PHE A 198 -40.40 -9.41 14.76
CA PHE A 198 -41.15 -8.59 13.78
C PHE A 198 -40.77 -8.89 12.33
N CYS A 199 -39.49 -9.13 12.04
CA CYS A 199 -39.00 -9.29 10.66
C CYS A 199 -38.20 -10.58 10.43
N GLY A 200 -38.08 -11.47 11.43
CA GLY A 200 -37.37 -12.74 11.31
C GLY A 200 -35.84 -12.64 11.19
N ALA A 201 -35.26 -11.44 11.13
CA ALA A 201 -33.82 -11.24 11.01
C ALA A 201 -33.06 -11.87 12.20
N GLN A 202 -31.97 -12.58 11.90
CA GLN A 202 -31.05 -13.08 12.93
C GLN A 202 -30.21 -11.91 13.49
N LYS A 203 -30.05 -11.89 14.80
CA LYS A 203 -29.34 -10.87 15.57
C LYS A 203 -28.29 -11.54 16.46
N SER A 204 -27.21 -10.81 16.70
CA SER A 204 -26.28 -11.13 17.78
C SER A 204 -26.79 -10.55 19.10
N GLU A 205 -26.37 -11.14 20.22
CA GLU A 205 -26.86 -10.79 21.57
C GLU A 205 -26.64 -9.30 21.93
N ALA A 206 -25.57 -8.69 21.42
CA ALA A 206 -25.23 -7.29 21.68
C ALA A 206 -25.93 -6.27 20.75
N GLU A 207 -26.79 -6.72 19.82
CA GLU A 207 -27.45 -5.82 18.86
C GLU A 207 -28.72 -5.19 19.39
N THR A 208 -28.86 -3.88 19.16
CA THR A 208 -30.05 -3.13 19.57
C THR A 208 -31.30 -3.56 18.79
N SER A 209 -32.47 -3.49 19.45
CA SER A 209 -33.77 -3.91 18.92
C SER A 209 -34.14 -3.23 17.60
N GLY A 210 -33.73 -1.97 17.43
CA GLY A 210 -34.05 -1.11 16.29
C GLY A 210 -33.23 -1.35 15.02
N LEU A 211 -32.16 -2.13 15.09
CA LEU A 211 -31.18 -2.23 14.01
C LEU A 211 -31.68 -2.93 12.73
N CYS A 212 -32.66 -3.85 12.84
CA CYS A 212 -33.15 -4.62 11.69
C CYS A 212 -34.42 -4.03 11.05
N CYS A 213 -35.40 -3.62 11.86
CA CYS A 213 -36.71 -3.15 11.40
C CYS A 213 -37.19 -1.94 12.20
N SER A 214 -36.28 -1.21 12.86
CA SER A 214 -36.64 -0.15 13.80
C SER A 214 -37.70 -0.59 14.82
N ASN A 215 -37.52 -1.80 15.36
CA ASN A 215 -38.41 -2.42 16.34
C ASN A 215 -39.86 -2.63 15.85
N GLY A 216 -40.03 -2.96 14.57
CA GLY A 216 -41.34 -3.23 13.95
C GLY A 216 -41.92 -2.05 13.16
N ASN A 217 -41.28 -0.87 13.22
CA ASN A 217 -41.73 0.31 12.47
C ASN A 217 -41.51 0.20 10.95
N VAL A 218 -40.61 -0.67 10.50
CA VAL A 218 -40.34 -0.91 9.09
C VAL A 218 -40.78 -2.33 8.74
N SER A 219 -41.79 -2.44 7.89
CA SER A 219 -42.17 -3.71 7.27
C SER A 219 -41.21 -4.02 6.12
N LEU A 220 -40.41 -5.06 6.28
CA LEU A 220 -39.53 -5.56 5.22
C LEU A 220 -40.24 -6.74 4.55
N GLN A 221 -40.50 -6.63 3.26
CA GLN A 221 -40.93 -7.77 2.47
C GLN A 221 -39.85 -8.86 2.48
N GLU A 222 -40.28 -10.12 2.53
CA GLU A 222 -39.39 -11.26 2.38
C GLU A 222 -38.68 -11.18 1.03
N LEU A 223 -37.37 -11.49 1.04
CA LEU A 223 -36.59 -11.49 -0.18
C LEU A 223 -37.08 -12.63 -1.09
N PRO A 224 -37.31 -12.37 -2.39
CA PRO A 224 -37.65 -13.42 -3.32
C PRO A 224 -36.52 -14.44 -3.37
N GLN A 225 -36.90 -15.71 -3.49
CA GLN A 225 -35.94 -16.80 -3.62
C GLN A 225 -35.12 -16.63 -4.90
N LEU A 226 -33.82 -16.88 -4.84
CA LEU A 226 -32.97 -16.86 -6.03
C LEU A 226 -33.47 -17.86 -7.08
N PRO A 227 -33.56 -17.48 -8.36
CA PRO A 227 -33.84 -18.43 -9.42
C PRO A 227 -32.72 -19.45 -9.55
N LYS A 228 -33.07 -20.67 -9.99
CA LYS A 228 -32.10 -21.69 -10.38
C LYS A 228 -31.59 -21.36 -11.80
N PRO A 229 -30.28 -21.53 -12.10
CA PRO A 229 -29.29 -22.27 -11.33
C PRO A 229 -28.53 -21.43 -10.29
N LEU A 230 -28.73 -20.11 -10.23
CA LEU A 230 -27.91 -19.22 -9.39
C LEU A 230 -27.97 -19.59 -7.91
N LYS A 231 -29.14 -19.98 -7.38
CA LYS A 231 -29.27 -20.49 -6.01
C LYS A 231 -28.27 -21.62 -5.71
N SER A 232 -28.30 -22.69 -6.50
CA SER A 232 -27.41 -23.84 -6.32
C SER A 232 -25.94 -23.48 -6.53
N LEU A 233 -25.65 -22.59 -7.49
CA LEU A 233 -24.28 -22.12 -7.72
C LEU A 233 -23.71 -21.31 -6.55
N MET A 234 -24.56 -20.69 -5.73
CA MET A 234 -24.14 -19.93 -4.55
C MET A 234 -23.91 -20.81 -3.31
N GLU A 235 -24.46 -22.02 -3.25
CA GLU A 235 -24.36 -22.92 -2.10
C GLU A 235 -22.97 -23.56 -1.92
N GLY A 236 -22.14 -23.65 -2.97
CA GLY A 236 -20.77 -24.18 -2.87
C GLY A 236 -20.63 -25.70 -2.87
N ASN A 237 -21.75 -26.43 -2.98
CA ASN A 237 -21.80 -27.87 -2.74
C ASN A 237 -21.26 -28.71 -3.90
N ASP A 238 -21.42 -28.25 -5.14
CA ASP A 238 -21.03 -28.99 -6.34
C ASP A 238 -19.77 -28.42 -7.04
N PRO A 239 -19.08 -29.21 -7.90
CA PRO A 239 -17.89 -28.74 -8.61
C PRO A 239 -18.13 -27.51 -9.50
N LYS A 240 -19.32 -27.38 -10.11
CA LYS A 240 -19.66 -26.24 -10.95
C LYS A 240 -19.87 -24.98 -10.11
N SER A 241 -20.49 -25.10 -8.94
CA SER A 241 -20.63 -24.04 -7.95
C SER A 241 -19.25 -23.56 -7.46
N LYS A 242 -18.33 -24.48 -7.14
CA LYS A 242 -16.96 -24.10 -6.74
C LYS A 242 -16.21 -23.35 -7.85
N GLU A 243 -16.35 -23.80 -9.11
CA GLU A 243 -15.80 -23.08 -10.25
C GLU A 243 -16.42 -21.69 -10.42
N PHE A 244 -17.75 -21.62 -10.41
CA PHE A 244 -18.50 -20.37 -10.54
C PHE A 244 -18.08 -19.36 -9.45
N LEU A 245 -18.05 -19.79 -8.20
CA LEU A 245 -17.65 -18.97 -7.07
C LEU A 245 -16.19 -18.49 -7.17
N ARG A 246 -15.28 -19.35 -7.63
CA ARG A 246 -13.87 -18.98 -7.88
C ARG A 246 -13.73 -17.95 -8.99
N MET A 247 -14.57 -18.04 -10.03
CA MET A 247 -14.53 -17.17 -11.20
C MET A 247 -15.67 -16.14 -11.24
N ILE A 248 -16.33 -15.85 -10.12
CA ILE A 248 -17.58 -15.09 -10.07
C ILE A 248 -17.48 -13.72 -10.75
N ARG A 249 -16.30 -13.07 -10.67
CA ARG A 249 -16.04 -11.79 -11.35
C ARG A 249 -16.12 -11.91 -12.87
N LYS A 250 -15.61 -13.02 -13.44
CA LYS A 250 -15.68 -13.27 -14.88
C LYS A 250 -17.11 -13.50 -15.32
N TYR A 251 -17.84 -14.36 -14.62
CA TYR A 251 -19.25 -14.61 -14.90
C TYR A 251 -20.08 -13.32 -14.78
N ASN A 252 -19.89 -12.53 -13.72
CA ASN A 252 -20.52 -11.22 -13.61
C ASN A 252 -20.20 -10.31 -14.80
N SER A 253 -18.93 -10.21 -15.19
CA SER A 253 -18.53 -9.40 -16.34
C SER A 253 -19.14 -9.90 -17.67
N SER A 254 -19.42 -11.20 -17.81
CA SER A 254 -19.99 -11.76 -19.03
C SER A 254 -21.43 -11.30 -19.28
N PHE A 255 -22.15 -10.85 -18.24
CA PHE A 255 -23.56 -10.48 -18.30
C PHE A 255 -23.84 -8.98 -18.07
N GLN A 256 -22.81 -8.12 -18.09
CA GLN A 256 -22.97 -6.67 -17.93
C GLN A 256 -23.63 -6.03 -19.17
N ASN A 257 -24.63 -5.16 -18.98
CA ASN A 257 -25.29 -4.46 -20.09
C ASN A 257 -24.64 -3.10 -20.40
N THR A 258 -23.94 -2.50 -19.44
CA THR A 258 -23.30 -1.20 -19.62
C THR A 258 -21.78 -1.32 -19.63
N SER A 259 -21.15 -0.51 -20.46
CA SER A 259 -19.70 -0.32 -20.42
C SER A 259 -19.30 0.64 -19.30
N PHE A 260 -18.04 0.55 -18.88
CA PHE A 260 -17.44 1.42 -17.88
C PHE A 260 -16.64 2.53 -18.55
N GLY A 261 -17.04 3.79 -18.37
CA GLY A 261 -16.36 4.94 -18.95
C GLY A 261 -15.57 5.76 -17.92
N THR A 262 -14.31 6.08 -18.23
CA THR A 262 -13.51 7.09 -17.50
C THR A 262 -13.17 8.25 -18.43
N SER A 263 -13.14 9.47 -17.90
CA SER A 263 -12.77 10.68 -18.65
C SER A 263 -11.26 10.84 -18.84
N LEU A 264 -10.44 10.03 -18.16
CA LEU A 264 -8.98 10.02 -18.29
C LEU A 264 -8.48 8.69 -18.87
N PRO A 265 -7.38 8.73 -19.65
CA PRO A 265 -6.76 7.52 -20.19
C PRO A 265 -6.23 6.64 -19.06
N MET A 266 -6.40 5.32 -19.20
CA MET A 266 -5.88 4.37 -18.23
C MET A 266 -4.35 4.43 -18.21
N LEU A 267 -3.76 4.80 -17.07
CA LEU A 267 -2.32 4.72 -16.88
C LEU A 267 -1.91 3.24 -16.89
N HIS A 268 -1.17 2.83 -17.93
CA HIS A 268 -0.53 1.52 -17.98
C HIS A 268 0.55 1.45 -16.89
N SER A 269 0.21 1.01 -15.68
CA SER A 269 1.22 0.71 -14.67
C SER A 269 1.80 -0.68 -14.93
N THR A 270 3.09 -0.74 -15.26
CA THR A 270 3.87 -1.97 -15.31
C THR A 270 3.97 -2.57 -13.90
N GLY A 271 3.18 -3.62 -13.66
CA GLY A 271 3.16 -4.37 -12.40
C GLY A 271 1.75 -4.78 -11.98
N PHE A 272 1.58 -6.00 -11.47
CA PHE A 272 0.30 -6.52 -11.01
C PHE A 272 -0.17 -5.74 -9.76
N LYS A 273 -0.96 -4.68 -9.99
CA LYS A 273 -1.79 -4.01 -8.99
C LYS A 273 -3.24 -4.11 -9.45
N PRO A 274 -4.15 -4.77 -8.71
CA PRO A 274 -5.57 -4.86 -9.10
C PRO A 274 -6.34 -3.54 -8.90
N THR A 275 -5.65 -2.44 -8.61
CA THR A 275 -6.22 -1.12 -8.35
C THR A 275 -5.82 -0.16 -9.46
N PHE A 276 -6.76 0.11 -10.37
CA PHE A 276 -6.67 1.26 -11.27
C PHE A 276 -7.15 2.49 -10.50
N ARG A 277 -6.38 3.58 -10.56
CA ARG A 277 -6.77 4.85 -9.96
C ARG A 277 -7.54 5.66 -10.98
N ILE A 278 -8.82 5.83 -10.74
CA ILE A 278 -9.66 6.76 -11.50
C ILE A 278 -9.52 8.11 -10.81
N GLN A 279 -9.09 9.12 -11.56
CA GLN A 279 -9.30 10.51 -11.16
C GLN A 279 -10.58 10.97 -11.83
N SER A 280 -11.50 11.59 -11.07
CA SER A 280 -12.86 12.00 -11.47
C SER A 280 -13.97 10.95 -11.28
N GLN A 281 -15.18 11.29 -11.74
CA GLN A 281 -16.43 10.54 -11.62
C GLN A 281 -16.47 9.32 -12.55
N VAL A 282 -17.22 8.31 -12.14
CA VAL A 282 -17.40 7.03 -12.83
C VAL A 282 -18.81 6.99 -13.41
N TYR A 283 -18.92 6.81 -14.72
CA TYR A 283 -20.22 6.75 -15.40
C TYR A 283 -20.46 5.36 -15.99
N HIS A 284 -21.68 4.85 -15.84
CA HIS A 284 -22.19 3.78 -16.69
C HIS A 284 -22.55 4.35 -18.06
N LYS A 285 -22.00 3.73 -19.10
CA LYS A 285 -22.28 4.09 -20.49
C LYS A 285 -23.09 2.99 -21.15
N ALA A 286 -24.31 3.33 -21.57
CA ALA A 286 -25.11 2.47 -22.43
C ALA A 286 -24.76 2.75 -23.88
N GLY A 287 -24.51 1.68 -24.64
CA GLY A 287 -24.37 1.74 -26.09
C GLY A 287 -25.71 1.50 -26.78
N SER A 288 -25.68 1.55 -28.11
CA SER A 288 -26.80 1.18 -28.97
C SER A 288 -27.21 -0.29 -28.77
N LEU A 289 -28.47 -0.60 -29.12
CA LEU A 289 -28.98 -1.98 -29.06
C LEU A 289 -28.40 -2.85 -30.17
N MET A 290 -27.82 -2.27 -31.22
CA MET A 290 -27.08 -2.95 -32.28
C MET A 290 -25.74 -2.27 -32.56
N SER A 291 -24.69 -3.05 -32.84
CA SER A 291 -23.40 -2.53 -33.30
C SER A 291 -23.47 -1.97 -34.72
N LEU A 292 -22.53 -1.07 -35.04
CA LEU A 292 -22.31 -0.60 -36.40
C LEU A 292 -21.90 -1.74 -37.35
N PRO A 293 -22.12 -1.59 -38.67
CA PRO A 293 -21.59 -2.54 -39.66
C PRO A 293 -20.07 -2.70 -39.46
N ASN A 294 -19.61 -3.95 -39.29
CA ASN A 294 -18.22 -4.36 -38.99
C ASN A 294 -17.78 -4.34 -37.52
N GLU A 295 -18.63 -3.96 -36.57
CA GLU A 295 -18.33 -4.14 -35.15
C GLU A 295 -19.03 -5.36 -34.57
N GLU A 296 -18.26 -6.15 -33.81
CA GLU A 296 -18.80 -7.32 -33.13
C GLU A 296 -19.58 -6.94 -31.85
N ALA A 297 -20.60 -7.74 -31.50
CA ALA A 297 -21.50 -7.44 -30.39
C ALA A 297 -20.83 -7.32 -29.02
N LYS A 298 -21.23 -6.31 -28.22
CA LYS A 298 -20.70 -6.06 -26.87
C LYS A 298 -21.82 -5.62 -25.92
N PHE A 299 -21.67 -5.96 -24.64
CA PHE A 299 -22.57 -5.58 -23.55
C PHE A 299 -24.05 -5.88 -23.84
N LEU A 300 -24.92 -4.87 -23.79
CA LEU A 300 -26.36 -5.00 -24.00
C LEU A 300 -26.70 -5.64 -25.37
N TYR A 301 -25.95 -5.34 -26.44
CA TYR A 301 -26.20 -5.93 -27.76
C TYR A 301 -26.01 -7.46 -27.78
N ILE A 302 -25.23 -8.04 -26.87
CA ILE A 302 -25.06 -9.50 -26.82
C ILE A 302 -26.40 -10.20 -26.60
N TYR A 303 -27.35 -9.59 -25.89
CA TYR A 303 -28.68 -10.16 -25.64
C TYR A 303 -29.61 -10.13 -26.86
N PHE A 304 -29.19 -9.51 -27.97
CA PHE A 304 -30.00 -9.38 -29.19
C PHE A 304 -29.31 -10.01 -30.41
N LEU A 305 -28.42 -10.97 -30.18
CA LEU A 305 -27.90 -11.79 -31.27
C LEU A 305 -28.99 -12.77 -31.75
N GLU A 306 -28.86 -13.25 -32.98
CA GLU A 306 -29.88 -14.04 -33.68
C GLU A 306 -30.31 -15.31 -32.95
N ASN A 307 -29.45 -15.88 -32.11
CA ASN A 307 -29.78 -17.07 -31.32
C ASN A 307 -28.97 -17.15 -30.02
N ASP A 308 -29.51 -17.91 -29.06
CA ASP A 308 -28.93 -18.12 -27.73
C ASP A 308 -27.50 -18.71 -27.78
N ASP A 309 -27.17 -19.54 -28.78
CA ASP A 309 -25.83 -20.12 -28.94
C ASP A 309 -24.80 -19.05 -29.33
N ALA A 310 -25.19 -18.13 -30.22
CA ALA A 310 -24.38 -16.99 -30.63
C ALA A 310 -24.13 -16.03 -29.46
N GLU A 311 -25.13 -15.78 -28.62
CA GLU A 311 -24.96 -15.02 -27.37
C GLU A 311 -23.91 -15.69 -26.46
N ALA A 312 -24.08 -16.98 -26.17
CA ALA A 312 -23.20 -17.72 -25.26
C ALA A 312 -21.77 -17.82 -25.80
N LYS A 313 -21.63 -18.10 -27.10
CA LYS A 313 -20.34 -18.12 -27.81
C LYS A 313 -19.66 -16.76 -27.73
N ARG A 314 -20.42 -15.67 -27.95
CA ARG A 314 -19.89 -14.31 -27.87
C ARG A 314 -19.39 -13.96 -26.48
N ARG A 315 -20.14 -14.32 -25.43
CA ARG A 315 -19.72 -14.12 -24.02
C ARG A 315 -18.44 -14.87 -23.69
N CYS A 316 -18.29 -16.10 -24.20
CA CYS A 316 -17.08 -16.91 -24.01
C CYS A 316 -15.86 -16.34 -24.77
N THR A 317 -16.06 -15.76 -25.95
CA THR A 317 -15.00 -15.09 -26.71
C THR A 317 -14.54 -13.80 -26.00
N LEU A 318 -15.49 -13.00 -25.50
CA LEU A 318 -15.18 -11.75 -24.80
C LEU A 318 -14.48 -11.99 -23.46
N ILE A 319 -14.87 -13.04 -22.73
CA ILE A 319 -14.31 -13.37 -21.42
C ILE A 319 -13.75 -14.78 -21.44
N PRO A 320 -12.47 -14.95 -21.80
CA PRO A 320 -11.88 -16.28 -21.93
C PRO A 320 -11.79 -16.99 -20.58
N ARG A 321 -11.81 -18.32 -20.66
CA ARG A 321 -11.78 -19.27 -19.52
C ARG A 321 -13.07 -19.29 -18.69
N THR A 322 -14.22 -18.98 -19.28
CA THR A 322 -15.54 -19.28 -18.71
C THR A 322 -16.07 -20.59 -19.29
N THR A 323 -16.76 -21.39 -18.47
CA THR A 323 -17.39 -22.64 -18.92
C THR A 323 -18.68 -22.34 -19.69
N LYS A 324 -18.76 -22.77 -20.96
CA LYS A 324 -19.90 -22.50 -21.86
C LYS A 324 -21.24 -22.98 -21.30
N SER A 325 -21.30 -24.19 -20.76
CA SER A 325 -22.52 -24.75 -20.18
C SER A 325 -23.07 -23.95 -18.99
N LEU A 326 -22.19 -23.30 -18.22
CA LEU A 326 -22.59 -22.40 -17.14
C LEU A 326 -23.09 -21.06 -17.68
N ILE A 327 -22.45 -20.53 -18.73
CA ILE A 327 -22.93 -19.32 -19.42
C ILE A 327 -24.33 -19.57 -20.00
N GLU A 328 -24.55 -20.68 -20.71
CA GLU A 328 -25.86 -21.04 -21.27
C GLU A 328 -26.93 -21.17 -20.18
N SER A 329 -26.60 -21.82 -19.05
CA SER A 329 -27.54 -21.99 -17.93
C SER A 329 -27.90 -20.66 -17.26
N LEU A 330 -26.93 -19.76 -17.09
CA LEU A 330 -27.15 -18.42 -16.51
C LEU A 330 -27.88 -17.49 -17.50
N GLN A 331 -27.58 -17.60 -18.78
CA GLN A 331 -28.24 -16.85 -19.85
C GLN A 331 -29.72 -17.22 -19.92
N LYS A 332 -30.04 -18.52 -19.93
CA LYS A 332 -31.42 -18.99 -19.90
C LYS A 332 -32.18 -18.46 -18.70
N MET A 333 -31.57 -18.56 -17.51
CA MET A 333 -32.16 -18.00 -16.29
C MET A 333 -32.45 -16.50 -16.44
N LEU A 334 -31.51 -15.71 -16.99
CA LEU A 334 -31.76 -14.28 -17.22
C LEU A 334 -32.86 -14.05 -18.26
N HIS A 335 -32.94 -14.83 -19.34
CA HIS A 335 -34.05 -14.70 -20.29
C HIS A 335 -35.40 -15.00 -19.63
N ASP A 336 -35.45 -15.95 -18.71
CA ASP A 336 -36.68 -16.40 -18.04
C ASP A 336 -37.15 -15.49 -16.89
N SER A 337 -36.22 -14.81 -16.21
CA SER A 337 -36.53 -14.01 -15.01
C SER A 337 -36.32 -12.50 -15.18
N ASN A 338 -35.40 -12.09 -16.05
CA ASN A 338 -35.06 -10.69 -16.17
C ASN A 338 -36.06 -9.93 -17.05
N HIS A 339 -36.96 -9.19 -16.40
CA HIS A 339 -37.98 -8.39 -17.07
C HIS A 339 -37.43 -7.33 -18.04
N TYR A 340 -36.24 -6.77 -17.79
CA TYR A 340 -35.63 -5.82 -18.73
C TYR A 340 -35.23 -6.52 -20.03
N VAL A 341 -34.56 -7.67 -19.92
CA VAL A 341 -34.16 -8.46 -21.11
C VAL A 341 -35.40 -8.91 -21.88
N GLN A 342 -36.43 -9.38 -21.19
CA GLN A 342 -37.71 -9.76 -21.81
C GLN A 342 -38.34 -8.58 -22.55
N LYS A 343 -38.52 -7.43 -21.89
CA LYS A 343 -39.11 -6.24 -22.51
C LYS A 343 -38.29 -5.74 -23.69
N PHE A 344 -36.96 -5.75 -23.61
CA PHE A 344 -36.13 -5.34 -24.74
C PHE A 344 -36.24 -6.31 -25.91
N LYS A 345 -36.28 -7.62 -25.67
CA LYS A 345 -36.49 -8.63 -26.71
C LYS A 345 -37.85 -8.44 -27.38
N THR A 346 -38.93 -8.38 -26.60
CA THR A 346 -40.28 -8.13 -27.12
C THR A 346 -40.37 -6.82 -27.90
N ALA A 347 -39.76 -5.73 -27.41
CA ALA A 347 -39.79 -4.44 -28.10
C ALA A 347 -39.16 -4.48 -29.50
N ILE A 348 -38.05 -5.22 -29.65
CA ILE A 348 -37.33 -5.36 -30.92
C ILE A 348 -38.08 -6.31 -31.86
N GLU A 349 -38.65 -7.39 -31.33
CA GLU A 349 -39.47 -8.34 -32.10
C GLU A 349 -40.74 -7.68 -32.65
N ASP A 350 -41.43 -6.87 -31.83
CA ASP A 350 -42.68 -6.21 -32.21
C ASP A 350 -42.47 -5.03 -33.17
N ASN A 351 -41.33 -4.34 -33.09
CA ASN A 351 -41.05 -3.13 -33.87
C ASN A 351 -39.60 -3.12 -34.42
N PRO A 352 -39.31 -3.86 -35.51
CA PRO A 352 -37.95 -3.97 -36.07
C PRO A 352 -37.49 -2.71 -36.83
N THR A 353 -38.10 -1.54 -36.58
CA THR A 353 -37.81 -0.29 -37.29
C THR A 353 -36.48 0.30 -36.82
N GLU A 354 -35.67 0.84 -37.74
CA GLU A 354 -34.36 1.43 -37.44
C GLU A 354 -34.43 2.61 -36.45
N ASP A 355 -35.61 3.22 -36.33
CA ASP A 355 -35.92 4.39 -35.52
C ASP A 355 -36.44 4.06 -34.11
N LEU A 356 -36.52 2.79 -33.70
CA LEU A 356 -37.02 2.42 -32.38
C LEU A 356 -36.14 2.99 -31.25
N GLN A 357 -36.79 3.64 -30.29
CA GLN A 357 -36.16 4.12 -29.06
C GLN A 357 -36.83 3.49 -27.84
N ILE A 358 -36.05 2.79 -27.04
CA ILE A 358 -36.51 2.25 -25.77
C ILE A 358 -36.15 3.25 -24.68
N VAL A 359 -37.15 3.74 -23.96
CA VAL A 359 -36.99 4.77 -22.93
C VAL A 359 -37.33 4.19 -21.56
N ILE A 360 -36.37 4.24 -20.65
CA ILE A 360 -36.60 3.95 -19.24
C ILE A 360 -36.77 5.29 -18.55
N ASN A 361 -37.98 5.52 -18.03
CA ASN A 361 -38.33 6.81 -17.42
C ASN A 361 -37.80 6.89 -15.99
N ALA A 362 -37.19 8.02 -15.64
CA ALA A 362 -36.58 8.23 -14.32
C ALA A 362 -37.61 8.42 -13.19
N ASP A 363 -38.75 9.05 -13.48
CA ASP A 363 -39.69 9.54 -12.47
C ASP A 363 -41.08 8.89 -12.52
N LYS A 364 -41.28 7.88 -13.39
CA LYS A 364 -42.59 7.24 -13.55
C LYS A 364 -42.90 6.32 -12.36
N LYS A 365 -43.53 6.87 -11.33
CA LYS A 365 -44.15 6.11 -10.23
C LYS A 365 -45.46 5.46 -10.70
N LEU A 366 -45.73 4.23 -10.25
CA LEU A 366 -47.02 3.57 -10.45
C LEU A 366 -48.18 4.40 -9.88
N ILE A 367 -49.32 4.33 -10.58
CA ILE A 367 -50.58 5.02 -10.24
C ILE A 367 -51.31 4.35 -9.05
N GLU A 368 -50.85 3.20 -8.55
CA GLU A 368 -51.47 2.53 -7.39
C GLU A 368 -50.49 2.36 -6.23
N GLY A 369 -50.63 3.21 -5.20
CA GLY A 369 -50.03 2.98 -3.87
C GLY A 369 -49.58 4.25 -3.14
N TYR A 370 -50.36 4.66 -2.14
CA TYR A 370 -50.19 5.72 -1.13
C TYR A 370 -48.88 6.54 -1.11
N GLU A 371 -49.05 7.88 -1.09
CA GLU A 371 -48.02 8.94 -1.17
C GLU A 371 -46.92 8.96 -0.08
N ARG A 372 -46.88 8.03 0.88
CA ARG A 372 -45.92 8.07 2.02
C ARG A 372 -45.27 6.75 2.41
N ALA A 373 -45.38 5.70 1.61
CA ALA A 373 -44.53 4.52 1.77
C ALA A 373 -43.34 4.61 0.81
N PHE A 374 -42.16 4.16 1.25
CA PHE A 374 -41.05 3.86 0.34
C PHE A 374 -41.50 2.70 -0.56
N ASN A 375 -42.21 3.03 -1.63
CA ASN A 375 -42.77 2.06 -2.54
C ASN A 375 -41.63 1.28 -3.19
N THR A 376 -41.83 -0.03 -3.20
CA THR A 376 -41.05 -1.05 -3.87
C THR A 376 -41.30 -0.83 -5.39
N PRO A 377 -40.31 -0.51 -6.27
CA PRO A 377 -40.55 -0.26 -7.70
C PRO A 377 -41.24 -1.42 -8.45
N ALA A 378 -42.56 -1.43 -8.51
CA ALA A 378 -43.28 -2.39 -9.31
C ALA A 378 -43.25 -2.00 -10.82
N LEU A 379 -42.43 -2.75 -11.55
CA LEU A 379 -42.72 -3.49 -12.79
C LEU A 379 -43.12 -2.78 -14.12
N ASN A 380 -43.44 -1.48 -14.15
CA ASN A 380 -43.84 -0.78 -15.40
C ASN A 380 -42.98 0.45 -15.78
N GLU A 381 -41.66 0.34 -15.64
CA GLU A 381 -40.71 1.47 -15.83
C GLU A 381 -40.18 1.66 -17.27
N VAL A 382 -40.20 0.61 -18.09
CA VAL A 382 -39.74 0.66 -19.49
C VAL A 382 -40.91 0.99 -20.40
N ALA A 383 -40.79 2.09 -21.14
CA ALA A 383 -41.72 2.49 -22.21
C ALA A 383 -41.05 2.33 -23.57
N ILE A 384 -41.77 1.77 -24.54
CA ILE A 384 -41.35 1.70 -25.94
C ILE A 384 -41.94 2.93 -26.63
N ILE A 385 -41.10 3.81 -27.20
CA ILE A 385 -41.56 5.04 -27.87
C ILE A 385 -41.00 5.06 -29.28
N ILE A 386 -41.89 5.24 -30.27
CA ILE A 386 -41.54 5.49 -31.66
C ILE A 386 -41.37 7.00 -31.84
N VAL A 387 -40.32 7.41 -32.56
CA VAL A 387 -39.76 8.78 -32.67
C VAL A 387 -40.78 9.92 -32.66
N GLY A 388 -40.52 10.96 -31.84
CA GLY A 388 -41.25 12.24 -31.87
C GLY A 388 -41.48 12.96 -30.53
N ASN A 389 -41.10 12.38 -29.39
CA ASN A 389 -41.40 12.95 -28.07
C ASN A 389 -40.17 13.59 -27.39
N ASP A 390 -40.43 14.59 -26.54
CA ASP A 390 -39.45 15.20 -25.64
C ASP A 390 -39.06 14.23 -24.51
N PHE A 391 -37.76 14.11 -24.23
CA PHE A 391 -37.21 13.27 -23.16
C PHE A 391 -36.64 14.13 -22.03
N GLU A 392 -36.74 13.65 -20.78
CA GLU A 392 -36.09 14.33 -19.66
C GLU A 392 -34.60 13.97 -19.60
N LYS A 393 -33.79 14.87 -19.01
CA LYS A 393 -32.33 14.68 -18.89
C LYS A 393 -31.92 13.44 -18.10
N ARG A 394 -32.82 12.90 -17.27
CA ARG A 394 -32.56 11.71 -16.44
C ARG A 394 -32.95 10.41 -17.14
N ASP A 395 -33.79 10.46 -18.17
CA ASP A 395 -34.30 9.26 -18.84
C ASP A 395 -33.20 8.51 -19.59
N ILE A 396 -33.30 7.18 -19.61
CA ILE A 396 -32.36 6.33 -20.32
C ILE A 396 -32.95 6.00 -21.68
N VAL A 397 -32.43 6.63 -22.73
CA VAL A 397 -32.89 6.45 -24.10
C VAL A 397 -31.93 5.53 -24.87
N LEU A 398 -32.34 4.29 -25.09
CA LEU A 398 -31.63 3.27 -25.87
C LEU A 398 -32.13 3.29 -27.32
N THR A 399 -31.26 3.67 -28.25
CA THR A 399 -31.51 3.68 -29.69
C THR A 399 -31.02 2.38 -30.34
N ILE A 400 -31.73 1.86 -31.35
CA ILE A 400 -31.31 0.65 -32.07
C ILE A 400 -29.93 0.82 -32.72
N ARG A 401 -29.75 1.84 -33.56
CA ARG A 401 -28.44 2.17 -34.15
C ARG A 401 -28.03 3.58 -33.75
N SER A 402 -26.92 3.70 -33.03
CA SER A 402 -26.30 4.99 -32.72
C SER A 402 -24.81 4.77 -32.52
N ASN A 403 -24.01 5.77 -32.91
CA ASN A 403 -22.57 5.79 -32.66
C ASN A 403 -22.23 6.49 -31.32
N GLU A 404 -23.24 6.90 -30.56
CA GLU A 404 -23.06 7.65 -29.32
C GLU A 404 -23.25 6.77 -28.10
N LEU A 405 -22.27 6.79 -27.20
CA LEU A 405 -22.43 6.24 -25.86
C LEU A 405 -23.10 7.29 -24.97
N LYS A 406 -24.25 6.94 -24.40
CA LYS A 406 -24.97 7.83 -23.48
C LYS A 406 -24.60 7.50 -22.03
N ASN A 407 -24.31 8.55 -21.27
CA ASN A 407 -24.10 8.43 -19.83
C ASN A 407 -25.45 8.20 -19.16
N ILE A 408 -25.53 7.18 -18.30
CA ILE A 408 -26.68 6.96 -17.43
C ILE A 408 -26.52 7.85 -16.20
N CYS A 409 -27.59 8.55 -15.80
CA CYS A 409 -27.58 9.36 -14.59
C CYS A 409 -27.45 8.50 -13.33
N GLU A 410 -26.51 8.80 -12.45
CA GLU A 410 -26.26 8.06 -11.19
C GLU A 410 -27.49 8.04 -10.25
N THR A 411 -28.36 9.05 -10.35
CA THR A 411 -29.59 9.14 -9.55
C THR A 411 -30.76 8.37 -10.14
N HIS A 412 -30.58 7.71 -11.29
CA HIS A 412 -31.63 6.94 -11.94
C HIS A 412 -31.88 5.63 -11.18
N ILE A 413 -33.15 5.26 -10.98
CA ILE A 413 -33.51 4.06 -10.21
C ILE A 413 -32.93 2.77 -10.83
N SER A 414 -32.91 2.69 -12.16
CA SER A 414 -32.33 1.59 -12.94
C SER A 414 -30.81 1.69 -13.16
N TYR A 415 -30.10 2.67 -12.56
CA TYR A 415 -28.64 2.83 -12.75
C TYR A 415 -27.88 1.57 -12.36
N ASP A 416 -28.12 1.06 -11.14
CA ASP A 416 -27.51 -0.17 -10.64
C ASP A 416 -28.04 -1.42 -11.38
N ALA A 417 -29.29 -1.37 -11.85
CA ALA A 417 -29.94 -2.45 -12.58
C ALA A 417 -29.20 -2.79 -13.86
N LEU A 418 -28.94 -1.75 -14.66
CA LEU A 418 -28.38 -1.87 -16.00
C LEU A 418 -26.90 -2.23 -15.97
N GLN A 419 -26.22 -2.08 -14.82
CA GLN A 419 -24.87 -2.60 -14.67
C GLN A 419 -24.85 -4.14 -14.71
N PHE A 420 -25.98 -4.81 -14.42
CA PHE A 420 -26.17 -6.27 -14.34
C PHE A 420 -24.98 -7.03 -13.76
N ARG A 421 -24.94 -7.10 -12.43
CA ARG A 421 -24.06 -8.02 -11.72
C ARG A 421 -24.89 -9.19 -11.19
N LEU A 422 -24.63 -10.41 -11.68
CA LEU A 422 -25.37 -11.62 -11.28
C LEU A 422 -25.41 -11.79 -9.76
N CYS A 423 -24.26 -11.65 -9.10
CA CYS A 423 -24.15 -11.72 -7.65
C CYS A 423 -22.94 -10.94 -7.16
N PHE A 424 -23.06 -10.31 -5.99
CA PHE A 424 -21.89 -9.95 -5.18
C PHE A 424 -21.63 -11.08 -4.20
N ARG A 425 -20.54 -11.84 -4.39
CA ARG A 425 -19.96 -12.54 -3.25
C ARG A 425 -19.34 -11.48 -2.36
N VAL A 426 -19.94 -11.25 -1.19
CA VAL A 426 -19.17 -10.72 -0.06
C VAL A 426 -18.18 -11.83 0.26
N VAL A 427 -17.05 -11.82 -0.44
CA VAL A 427 -15.88 -12.53 0.06
C VAL A 427 -15.69 -11.89 1.42
N ARG A 428 -15.61 -12.72 2.47
CA ARG A 428 -14.99 -12.35 3.73
C ARG A 428 -13.53 -12.01 3.40
N MET A 429 -13.36 -10.87 2.74
CA MET A 429 -12.13 -10.14 2.73
C MET A 429 -12.09 -9.67 4.17
N ASP A 430 -11.01 -9.98 4.86
CA ASP A 430 -10.85 -9.52 6.23
C ASP A 430 -10.96 -7.97 6.32
N THR A 431 -11.01 -7.25 5.18
CA THR A 431 -11.44 -5.85 5.07
C THR A 431 -12.92 -5.65 5.46
N GLN A 432 -13.15 -5.22 6.69
CA GLN A 432 -14.36 -4.48 7.05
C GLN A 432 -14.39 -3.16 6.27
N LEU A 433 -15.29 -3.05 5.30
CA LEU A 433 -15.90 -1.76 4.92
C LEU A 433 -17.27 -2.05 4.29
N ILE A 434 -18.30 -1.72 5.07
CA ILE A 434 -19.73 -1.77 4.75
C ILE A 434 -20.28 -3.19 4.52
N SER A 435 -20.23 -4.02 5.55
CA SER A 435 -21.14 -5.16 5.69
C SER A 435 -22.51 -4.63 6.15
N MET A 436 -23.46 -4.48 5.24
CA MET A 436 -24.87 -4.50 5.65
C MET A 436 -25.15 -5.87 6.25
N LYS A 437 -25.64 -5.84 7.49
CA LYS A 437 -25.96 -6.98 8.36
C LYS A 437 -27.01 -7.86 7.73
N LEU A 438 -26.62 -9.07 7.36
CA LEU A 438 -27.47 -10.03 6.69
C LEU A 438 -26.92 -11.44 7.01
N SER A 439 -27.76 -12.36 7.53
CA SER A 439 -27.43 -13.76 7.89
C SER A 439 -26.85 -14.55 6.71
N GLU A 440 -26.39 -15.80 6.88
CA GLU A 440 -25.92 -16.64 5.73
C GLU A 440 -26.98 -16.80 4.62
N GLU A 441 -28.27 -16.75 4.95
CA GLU A 441 -29.37 -16.68 3.97
C GLU A 441 -29.50 -15.32 3.28
N GLN A 442 -28.95 -14.27 3.89
CA GLN A 442 -29.02 -12.89 3.43
C GLN A 442 -27.66 -12.29 3.00
N GLN A 443 -26.54 -13.01 3.14
CA GLN A 443 -25.20 -12.59 2.64
C GLN A 443 -25.19 -12.29 1.13
N ILE A 444 -26.25 -12.74 0.46
CA ILE A 444 -26.61 -12.33 -0.87
C ILE A 444 -27.28 -10.94 -0.75
N LYS A 445 -26.48 -9.87 -0.91
CA LYS A 445 -27.00 -8.70 -1.65
C LYS A 445 -27.28 -9.20 -3.07
N LEU A 446 -28.38 -9.93 -3.22
CA LEU A 446 -29.17 -9.86 -4.42
C LEU A 446 -29.40 -8.36 -4.58
N THR A 447 -29.06 -7.86 -5.76
CA THR A 447 -30.01 -7.06 -6.53
C THR A 447 -31.44 -7.27 -6.00
N ARG A 448 -31.78 -6.56 -4.92
CA ARG A 448 -33.16 -6.22 -4.65
C ARG A 448 -33.50 -5.49 -5.94
N TRP A 449 -34.48 -6.02 -6.64
CA TRP A 449 -34.88 -5.65 -8.00
C TRP A 449 -34.06 -6.36 -9.09
N TYR A 450 -34.74 -6.82 -10.14
CA TYR A 450 -34.21 -7.20 -11.47
C TYR A 450 -34.14 -8.70 -11.83
N LEU A 451 -34.77 -9.57 -11.04
CA LEU A 451 -35.23 -10.91 -11.46
C LEU A 451 -36.72 -11.04 -11.19
#